data_AF-A0A2Z4K2H0-F1
#
_entry.id   AF-A0A2Z4K2H0-F1
#
_cell.length_a   1.000
_cell.length_b   1.000
_cell.length_c   1.000
_cell.angle_alpha   90.00
_cell.angle_beta   90.00
_cell.angle_gamma   90.00
#
_symmetry.space_group_name_H-M   'P 1'
#
loop_
_entity.id
_entity.type
_entity.pdbx_description
1 polymer ?
#
loop_
_entity_poly.entity_id
_entity_poly.type
_entity_poly.pdbx_seq_one_letter_code
_entity_poly.pdbx_strand_id
1 'polypeptide(L)'
;MVAESLTLVEAKIALDPLGDEDQEDHSTNGNLNQPLAIGALVASPILSSCGGEDSAPAIVSTPPSNPSPSPTPSPSTSRGIQVEDSEAARFILRATFAASREAIDAVKREGRETWLQRNMRPQNDQSAQSFFEQLGVDEVDAERTFATDRFLDSMLWSQFLFGGNSLRKRFAFALSEFFVVSSNPRLRMWWPSQAVGHFWDILNQNAFGNFRSLLREVSLSPAMGTYLDTIGSQKEDASSGRVPDENFAREVMQLFTIGLTELNDDGTERTNNGRAIETYTNDDVIGLARVFTGYDLDVSGLASFSDPANPNRQIPSVEAVRRPMTANPQHWPRPASESQHSLRQKQFLGRTIPAGTSAEQSLEMALDILFLHPNVGPFFGKQMIQRLVTSNPSPDYVRRIARAFNDNGEGVRGDLGHVFKAILLDPEANSRATLTDLRFGKLREPVVRFVQFGRTFNLYKNSEPGITRSLDDNADALSQSPFQALSVFNFFRPRYSPPASATAANQFVAPEFQLVDETSIAGYVNFLSRLVSGKLHYLNDLAPDYSGVMEFASETARLINELDLILTAGQLNEATRATIAEAIDTIPNADQGDDELLRRVQSAITLIMASNDYLIQK
;
A
#
# COMPACT_ATOMS: atom_id res chain seq x y z
N MET A 1 -9.26 29.22 6.29
CA MET A 1 -8.02 29.34 5.50
C MET A 1 -7.33 28.02 5.18
N VAL A 2 -7.46 26.95 5.97
CA VAL A 2 -6.84 25.62 5.66
C VAL A 2 -7.69 24.76 4.70
N ALA A 3 -8.95 25.13 4.45
CA ALA A 3 -9.85 24.42 3.54
C ALA A 3 -9.75 24.90 2.07
N GLU A 4 -9.29 26.13 1.81
CA GLU A 4 -9.19 26.70 0.45
C GLU A 4 -7.94 26.27 -0.32
N SER A 5 -6.95 25.67 0.36
CA SER A 5 -5.71 25.19 -0.25
C SER A 5 -5.77 23.73 -0.73
N LEU A 6 -6.78 22.96 -0.30
CA LEU A 6 -6.99 21.57 -0.73
C LEU A 6 -7.62 21.47 -2.14
N THR A 7 -8.37 22.48 -2.56
CA THR A 7 -9.08 22.52 -3.84
C THR A 7 -8.19 22.82 -5.05
N LEU A 8 -7.03 23.47 -4.85
CA LEU A 8 -6.14 23.88 -5.96
C LEU A 8 -5.38 22.70 -6.59
N VAL A 9 -5.10 21.64 -5.82
CA VAL A 9 -4.45 20.41 -6.33
C VAL A 9 -5.46 19.50 -7.04
N GLU A 10 -6.68 19.37 -6.50
CA GLU A 10 -7.77 18.62 -7.14
C GLU A 10 -8.21 19.27 -8.47
N ALA A 11 -8.14 20.61 -8.59
CA ALA A 11 -8.53 21.33 -9.81
C ALA A 11 -7.54 21.21 -10.98
N LYS A 12 -6.22 21.06 -10.70
CA LYS A 12 -5.19 21.08 -11.75
C LYS A 12 -5.10 19.76 -12.54
N ILE A 13 -5.52 18.64 -11.96
CA ILE A 13 -5.56 17.32 -12.61
C ILE A 13 -6.84 17.15 -13.45
N ALA A 14 -7.88 17.94 -13.18
CA ALA A 14 -9.22 17.75 -13.77
C ALA A 14 -9.58 18.70 -14.93
N LEU A 15 -8.78 19.72 -15.27
CA LEU A 15 -9.15 20.70 -16.30
C LEU A 15 -8.00 21.01 -17.25
N ASP A 16 -8.06 20.40 -18.42
CA ASP A 16 -7.57 21.02 -19.66
C ASP A 16 -8.45 20.55 -20.83
N PRO A 17 -9.46 21.37 -21.20
CA PRO A 17 -9.75 21.56 -22.61
C PRO A 17 -9.85 23.05 -23.00
N LEU A 18 -9.62 23.25 -24.29
CA LEU A 18 -9.60 24.50 -25.06
C LEU A 18 -10.86 25.37 -24.90
N GLY A 19 -10.68 26.67 -25.20
CA GLY A 19 -11.65 27.76 -25.08
C GLY A 19 -13.01 27.55 -25.75
N ASP A 20 -14.05 28.19 -25.21
CA ASP A 20 -14.66 29.39 -25.80
C ASP A 20 -15.62 30.04 -24.80
N GLU A 21 -15.92 31.30 -25.07
CA GLU A 21 -16.72 32.28 -24.33
C GLU A 21 -18.13 31.78 -23.91
N ASP A 22 -18.59 32.11 -22.70
CA ASP A 22 -19.75 32.99 -22.53
C ASP A 22 -20.06 33.30 -21.05
N GLN A 23 -20.44 34.56 -20.85
CA GLN A 23 -20.86 35.19 -19.60
C GLN A 23 -22.23 34.66 -19.15
N GLU A 24 -22.46 34.54 -17.84
CA GLU A 24 -23.65 35.15 -17.23
C GLU A 24 -23.57 35.27 -15.70
N ASP A 25 -23.98 36.46 -15.27
CA ASP A 25 -24.17 36.97 -13.91
C ASP A 25 -25.13 36.11 -13.08
N HIS A 26 -24.88 36.00 -11.77
CA HIS A 26 -25.90 36.33 -10.77
C HIS A 26 -25.30 36.51 -9.37
N SER A 27 -25.36 37.76 -8.91
CA SER A 27 -25.21 38.19 -7.52
C SER A 27 -26.48 37.92 -6.73
N THR A 28 -26.35 37.60 -5.43
CA THR A 28 -27.07 38.29 -4.32
C THR A 28 -26.71 37.74 -2.93
N ASN A 29 -25.96 38.57 -2.19
CA ASN A 29 -26.12 39.00 -0.79
C ASN A 29 -26.83 38.12 0.27
N GLY A 30 -26.19 38.04 1.46
CA GLY A 30 -26.92 37.83 2.72
C GLY A 30 -26.06 37.57 3.98
N ASN A 31 -25.44 38.63 4.53
CA ASN A 31 -24.76 38.65 5.84
C ASN A 31 -25.70 38.42 7.04
N LEU A 32 -25.16 37.88 8.16
CA LEU A 32 -25.17 38.40 9.56
C LEU A 32 -24.89 37.25 10.57
N ASN A 33 -23.71 37.13 11.20
CA ASN A 33 -23.24 37.76 12.46
C ASN A 33 -24.01 37.39 13.77
N GLN A 34 -23.44 36.52 14.63
CA GLN A 34 -22.68 36.87 15.87
C GLN A 34 -22.65 35.76 16.96
N PRO A 35 -21.68 35.79 17.90
CA PRO A 35 -21.24 34.67 18.73
C PRO A 35 -21.69 34.75 20.20
N LEU A 36 -21.48 33.66 20.96
CA LEU A 36 -21.59 33.64 22.42
C LEU A 36 -20.41 32.91 23.05
N ALA A 37 -19.95 33.46 24.17
CA ALA A 37 -18.63 33.29 24.75
C ALA A 37 -18.69 32.64 26.15
N ILE A 38 -17.61 31.90 26.46
CA ILE A 38 -16.91 31.75 27.75
C ILE A 38 -17.64 31.11 28.95
N GLY A 39 -17.01 30.04 29.47
CA GLY A 39 -17.11 29.59 30.86
C GLY A 39 -15.97 28.62 31.21
N ALA A 40 -15.00 29.07 32.00
CA ALA A 40 -13.84 28.33 32.48
C ALA A 40 -14.12 27.64 33.82
N LEU A 41 -13.42 26.54 34.15
CA LEU A 41 -12.97 26.21 35.51
C LEU A 41 -11.95 25.05 35.55
N VAL A 42 -11.02 25.19 36.49
CA VAL A 42 -9.75 24.49 36.74
C VAL A 42 -9.93 23.43 37.85
N ALA A 43 -9.19 22.30 37.81
CA ALA A 43 -8.54 21.67 38.98
C ALA A 43 -7.72 20.39 38.62
N SER A 44 -6.46 20.36 39.07
CA SER A 44 -5.63 19.17 39.43
C SER A 44 -5.34 19.27 40.96
N PRO A 45 -4.74 18.30 41.73
CA PRO A 45 -3.49 17.54 41.49
C PRO A 45 -3.49 16.04 41.96
N ILE A 46 -2.62 15.14 41.46
CA ILE A 46 -1.29 14.58 41.90
C ILE A 46 -1.22 13.88 43.28
N LEU A 47 -0.70 12.62 43.31
CA LEU A 47 0.39 12.03 44.15
C LEU A 47 0.31 10.47 44.10
N SER A 48 1.30 9.72 43.56
CA SER A 48 2.61 9.24 44.08
C SER A 48 2.56 8.12 45.13
N SER A 49 3.25 6.99 44.86
CA SER A 49 3.79 6.06 45.86
C SER A 49 4.97 5.25 45.29
N CYS A 50 6.06 5.17 46.06
CA CYS A 50 7.30 4.43 45.80
C CYS A 50 7.46 3.24 46.78
N GLY A 51 8.13 2.17 46.33
CA GLY A 51 9.28 1.55 47.03
C GLY A 51 9.08 0.44 48.08
N GLY A 52 9.93 -0.59 48.01
CA GLY A 52 10.49 -1.24 49.21
C GLY A 52 10.57 -2.78 49.21
N GLU A 53 11.74 -3.33 48.85
CA GLU A 53 12.24 -4.68 49.19
C GLU A 53 12.57 -4.79 50.68
N ASP A 54 12.48 -5.99 51.28
CA ASP A 54 13.49 -6.44 52.27
C ASP A 54 13.47 -7.95 52.60
N SER A 55 14.62 -8.40 53.10
CA SER A 55 15.14 -9.79 53.17
C SER A 55 14.80 -10.59 54.45
N ALA A 56 15.14 -11.90 54.40
CA ALA A 56 14.88 -13.02 55.33
C ALA A 56 15.44 -12.92 56.78
N PRO A 57 15.20 -13.95 57.65
CA PRO A 57 16.29 -14.90 57.95
C PRO A 57 15.88 -16.38 58.25
N ALA A 58 16.90 -17.24 58.39
CA ALA A 58 16.92 -18.72 58.40
C ALA A 58 17.13 -19.37 59.79
N ILE A 59 16.79 -20.68 59.96
CA ILE A 59 17.31 -21.57 61.03
C ILE A 59 17.48 -23.06 60.58
N VAL A 60 18.75 -23.51 60.54
CA VAL A 60 19.45 -24.73 61.10
C VAL A 60 18.96 -26.19 60.83
N SER A 61 19.83 -27.07 60.28
CA SER A 61 20.47 -28.24 60.98
C SER A 61 21.21 -29.28 60.09
N THR A 62 22.52 -29.50 60.39
CA THR A 62 23.40 -30.71 60.37
C THR A 62 23.67 -31.60 59.12
N PRO A 63 24.92 -32.15 58.96
CA PRO A 63 25.41 -32.95 57.81
C PRO A 63 25.26 -34.48 58.05
N PRO A 64 25.22 -35.39 57.03
CA PRO A 64 26.44 -35.83 56.32
C PRO A 64 26.25 -36.44 54.89
N SER A 65 27.38 -36.92 54.35
CA SER A 65 27.58 -37.86 53.22
C SER A 65 27.66 -37.28 51.80
N ASN A 66 28.78 -37.58 51.14
CA ASN A 66 29.12 -37.23 49.77
C ASN A 66 28.28 -38.07 48.78
N PRO A 67 27.53 -37.47 47.85
CA PRO A 67 26.99 -38.19 46.70
C PRO A 67 27.76 -37.89 45.41
N SER A 68 27.80 -38.91 44.55
CA SER A 68 28.21 -38.90 43.13
C SER A 68 27.69 -37.68 42.33
N PRO A 69 28.37 -37.31 41.23
CA PRO A 69 28.01 -36.13 40.44
C PRO A 69 26.56 -36.21 39.96
N SER A 70 25.77 -35.19 40.33
CA SER A 70 24.41 -35.00 39.82
C SER A 70 24.44 -34.80 38.30
N PRO A 71 23.46 -35.37 37.56
CA PRO A 71 23.32 -35.11 36.14
C PRO A 71 23.03 -33.62 35.94
N THR A 72 23.74 -33.04 34.97
CA THR A 72 23.47 -31.71 34.42
C THR A 72 21.96 -31.50 34.26
N PRO A 73 21.39 -30.37 34.71
CA PRO A 73 19.98 -30.09 34.47
C PRO A 73 19.75 -30.15 32.96
N SER A 74 18.87 -31.05 32.54
CA SER A 74 18.38 -31.05 31.17
C SER A 74 17.83 -29.65 30.87
N PRO A 75 18.10 -29.09 29.67
CA PRO A 75 17.54 -27.81 29.30
C PRO A 75 16.04 -27.91 29.46
N SER A 76 15.46 -26.98 30.22
CA SER A 76 14.03 -26.74 30.23
C SER A 76 13.61 -26.55 28.78
N THR A 77 13.01 -27.57 28.19
CA THR A 77 12.33 -27.46 26.91
C THR A 77 11.30 -26.38 27.08
N SER A 78 11.55 -25.22 26.47
CA SER A 78 10.49 -24.25 26.24
C SER A 78 9.39 -25.05 25.56
N ARG A 79 8.23 -25.11 26.21
CA ARG A 79 7.01 -25.62 25.59
C ARG A 79 6.70 -24.59 24.51
N GLY A 80 7.27 -24.79 23.31
CA GLY A 80 7.02 -23.94 22.17
C GLY A 80 5.52 -23.86 21.99
N ILE A 81 4.96 -22.66 22.05
CA ILE A 81 3.56 -22.43 21.73
C ILE A 81 3.37 -22.98 20.32
N GLN A 82 2.67 -24.11 20.20
CA GLN A 82 2.27 -24.64 18.90
C GLN A 82 1.35 -23.59 18.27
N VAL A 83 1.71 -23.11 17.08
CA VAL A 83 0.87 -22.18 16.34
C VAL A 83 -0.33 -22.97 15.83
N GLU A 84 -1.54 -22.55 16.19
CA GLU A 84 -2.78 -23.17 15.70
C GLU A 84 -2.98 -22.85 14.21
N ASP A 85 -3.74 -23.68 13.49
CA ASP A 85 -4.00 -23.52 12.05
C ASP A 85 -4.58 -22.13 11.72
N SER A 86 -5.57 -21.70 12.50
CA SER A 86 -6.19 -20.37 12.37
C SER A 86 -5.20 -19.23 12.63
N GLU A 87 -4.28 -19.39 13.58
CA GLU A 87 -3.29 -18.37 13.85
C GLU A 87 -2.22 -18.27 12.76
N ALA A 88 -1.83 -19.40 12.16
CA ALA A 88 -0.94 -19.44 11.01
C ALA A 88 -1.64 -18.85 9.78
N ALA A 89 -2.88 -19.24 9.49
CA ALA A 89 -3.67 -18.71 8.39
C ALA A 89 -3.85 -17.18 8.51
N ARG A 90 -4.20 -16.67 9.69
CA ARG A 90 -4.36 -15.23 9.94
C ARG A 90 -3.08 -14.46 9.69
N PHE A 91 -1.96 -15.00 10.16
CA PHE A 91 -0.64 -14.42 9.90
C PHE A 91 -0.33 -14.38 8.39
N ILE A 92 -0.56 -15.48 7.68
CA ILE A 92 -0.33 -15.58 6.23
C ILE A 92 -1.22 -14.60 5.46
N LEU A 93 -2.51 -14.49 5.79
CA LEU A 93 -3.45 -13.59 5.11
C LEU A 93 -3.11 -12.10 5.27
N ARG A 94 -2.37 -11.73 6.32
CA ARG A 94 -1.84 -10.37 6.47
C ARG A 94 -0.51 -10.19 5.74
N ALA A 95 0.34 -11.21 5.77
CA ALA A 95 1.65 -11.20 5.13
C ALA A 95 1.55 -11.27 3.59
N THR A 96 0.59 -12.02 3.06
CA THR A 96 0.41 -12.28 1.63
C THR A 96 -0.99 -11.86 1.19
N PHE A 97 -1.55 -12.54 0.19
CA PHE A 97 -2.94 -12.37 -0.26
C PHE A 97 -3.81 -13.59 0.04
N ALA A 98 -3.22 -14.77 0.20
CA ALA A 98 -3.94 -16.04 0.31
C ALA A 98 -3.18 -17.01 1.22
N ALA A 99 -3.93 -17.82 1.97
CA ALA A 99 -3.40 -18.91 2.76
C ALA A 99 -3.63 -20.25 2.03
N SER A 100 -2.65 -21.14 2.10
CA SER A 100 -2.76 -22.52 1.66
C SER A 100 -2.38 -23.46 2.80
N ARG A 101 -2.76 -24.73 2.71
CA ARG A 101 -2.42 -25.73 3.74
C ARG A 101 -0.91 -25.89 3.88
N GLU A 102 -0.20 -25.89 2.77
CA GLU A 102 1.26 -25.98 2.72
C GLU A 102 1.91 -24.79 3.43
N ALA A 103 1.38 -23.57 3.23
CA ALA A 103 1.89 -22.37 3.88
C ALA A 103 1.60 -22.41 5.40
N ILE A 104 0.40 -22.84 5.80
CA ILE A 104 0.00 -23.02 7.20
C ILE A 104 0.94 -24.02 7.89
N ASP A 105 1.12 -25.20 7.30
CA ASP A 105 1.98 -26.26 7.83
C ASP A 105 3.46 -25.80 7.90
N ALA A 106 3.92 -25.02 6.92
CA ALA A 106 5.25 -24.44 6.95
C ALA A 106 5.42 -23.47 8.12
N VAL A 107 4.48 -22.52 8.34
CA VAL A 107 4.52 -21.59 9.48
C VAL A 107 4.50 -22.34 10.82
N LYS A 108 3.69 -23.38 10.94
CA LYS A 108 3.63 -24.20 12.16
C LYS A 108 4.95 -24.93 12.43
N ARG A 109 5.56 -25.47 11.39
CA ARG A 109 6.80 -26.25 11.47
C ARG A 109 8.02 -25.39 11.82
N GLU A 110 8.15 -24.20 11.24
CA GLU A 110 9.38 -23.39 11.36
C GLU A 110 9.22 -22.08 12.14
N GLY A 111 7.99 -21.68 12.45
CA GLY A 111 7.65 -20.42 13.10
C GLY A 111 7.50 -19.25 12.13
N ARG A 112 6.71 -18.25 12.55
CA ARG A 112 6.38 -17.05 11.75
C ARG A 112 7.60 -16.28 11.26
N GLU A 113 8.59 -16.08 12.14
CA GLU A 113 9.77 -15.29 11.79
C GLU A 113 10.65 -16.00 10.76
N THR A 114 10.98 -17.26 10.98
CA THR A 114 11.77 -18.07 10.03
C THR A 114 11.07 -18.15 8.68
N TRP A 115 9.75 -18.32 8.68
CA TRP A 115 8.94 -18.33 7.47
C TRP A 115 9.02 -16.98 6.72
N LEU A 116 8.90 -15.84 7.41
CA LEU A 116 9.06 -14.51 6.77
C LEU A 116 10.45 -14.35 6.17
N GLN A 117 11.50 -14.62 6.95
CA GLN A 117 12.88 -14.48 6.47
C GLN A 117 13.13 -15.33 5.23
N ARG A 118 12.58 -16.54 5.18
CA ARG A 118 12.68 -17.41 4.00
C ARG A 118 11.92 -16.85 2.80
N ASN A 119 10.70 -16.32 2.99
CA ASN A 119 9.87 -15.80 1.90
C ASN A 119 10.25 -14.38 1.44
N MET A 120 11.02 -13.63 2.23
CA MET A 120 11.55 -12.32 1.83
C MET A 120 12.75 -12.43 0.87
N ARG A 121 13.46 -13.57 0.85
CA ARG A 121 14.67 -13.78 0.04
C ARG A 121 14.44 -13.84 -1.48
N PRO A 122 13.46 -14.60 -2.00
CA PRO A 122 13.28 -14.74 -3.44
C PRO A 122 13.00 -13.38 -4.09
N GLN A 123 13.64 -13.12 -5.23
CA GLN A 123 13.35 -11.95 -6.06
C GLN A 123 11.96 -12.06 -6.70
N ASN A 124 11.54 -11.00 -7.39
CA ASN A 124 10.36 -11.08 -8.25
C ASN A 124 10.62 -12.11 -9.36
N ASP A 125 9.66 -12.98 -9.62
CA ASP A 125 9.78 -14.10 -10.57
C ASP A 125 9.75 -13.64 -12.03
N GLN A 126 8.97 -12.60 -12.32
CA GLN A 126 8.91 -11.93 -13.61
C GLN A 126 8.80 -10.43 -13.37
N SER A 127 9.69 -9.64 -13.97
CA SER A 127 9.58 -8.17 -13.96
C SER A 127 8.54 -7.69 -14.96
N ALA A 128 7.98 -6.50 -14.76
CA ALA A 128 7.10 -5.87 -15.74
C ALA A 128 7.82 -5.71 -17.08
N GLN A 129 9.11 -5.35 -17.06
CA GLN A 129 9.94 -5.33 -18.26
C GLN A 129 9.89 -6.66 -19.02
N SER A 130 10.24 -7.77 -18.36
CA SER A 130 10.27 -9.08 -19.02
C SER A 130 8.90 -9.55 -19.49
N PHE A 131 7.82 -9.12 -18.82
CA PHE A 131 6.45 -9.37 -19.24
C PHE A 131 6.12 -8.65 -20.56
N PHE A 132 6.47 -7.36 -20.69
CA PHE A 132 6.22 -6.60 -21.91
C PHE A 132 7.11 -7.06 -23.07
N GLU A 133 8.36 -7.42 -22.80
CA GLU A 133 9.25 -8.02 -23.80
C GLU A 133 8.68 -9.35 -24.34
N GLN A 134 8.15 -10.20 -23.45
CA GLN A 134 7.50 -11.46 -23.85
C GLN A 134 6.25 -11.24 -24.71
N LEU A 135 5.49 -10.18 -24.45
CA LEU A 135 4.33 -9.81 -25.28
C LEU A 135 4.73 -9.13 -26.60
N GLY A 136 5.99 -8.71 -26.76
CA GLY A 136 6.46 -7.99 -27.94
C GLY A 136 5.87 -6.58 -28.07
N VAL A 137 5.58 -5.91 -26.95
CA VAL A 137 4.93 -4.58 -26.94
C VAL A 137 5.89 -3.42 -26.64
N ASP A 138 7.19 -3.69 -26.75
CA ASP A 138 8.29 -2.73 -26.52
C ASP A 138 8.87 -2.17 -27.84
N GLU A 139 8.08 -2.22 -28.92
CA GLU A 139 8.48 -1.84 -30.26
C GLU A 139 7.74 -0.58 -30.76
N VAL A 140 8.41 0.18 -31.63
CA VAL A 140 7.78 1.32 -32.33
C VAL A 140 7.31 0.85 -33.69
N ASP A 141 6.04 0.46 -33.77
CA ASP A 141 5.44 -0.19 -34.93
C ASP A 141 4.06 0.40 -35.29
N ALA A 142 3.42 -0.18 -36.31
CA ALA A 142 2.14 0.29 -36.83
C ALA A 142 0.99 0.09 -35.81
N GLU A 143 1.15 -0.85 -34.89
CA GLU A 143 0.26 -1.17 -33.79
C GLU A 143 0.29 -0.09 -32.70
N ARG A 144 1.39 0.69 -32.63
CA ARG A 144 1.55 1.86 -31.75
C ARG A 144 1.33 1.54 -30.27
N THR A 145 1.79 0.38 -29.84
CA THR A 145 1.69 -0.08 -28.45
C THR A 145 2.37 0.89 -27.47
N PHE A 146 3.44 1.57 -27.91
CA PHE A 146 4.13 2.65 -27.20
C PHE A 146 3.26 3.86 -26.80
N ALA A 147 2.06 4.01 -27.37
CA ALA A 147 1.15 5.13 -27.12
C ALA A 147 -0.09 4.74 -26.29
N THR A 148 -0.17 3.50 -25.79
CA THR A 148 -1.32 2.99 -25.02
C THR A 148 -0.91 2.44 -23.65
N ASP A 149 -1.85 2.52 -22.71
CA ASP A 149 -1.85 1.98 -21.36
C ASP A 149 -2.54 0.61 -21.25
N ARG A 150 -3.08 0.07 -22.35
CA ARG A 150 -3.90 -1.17 -22.35
C ARG A 150 -3.19 -2.39 -21.76
N PHE A 151 -1.87 -2.47 -21.87
CA PHE A 151 -1.11 -3.65 -21.43
C PHE A 151 -0.73 -3.60 -19.95
N LEU A 152 -0.91 -2.45 -19.29
CA LEU A 152 -0.59 -2.28 -17.88
C LEU A 152 -1.45 -3.22 -17.00
N ASP A 153 -2.77 -3.25 -17.24
CA ASP A 153 -3.69 -4.10 -16.46
C ASP A 153 -3.34 -5.58 -16.62
N SER A 154 -3.02 -6.01 -17.84
CA SER A 154 -2.59 -7.39 -18.13
C SER A 154 -1.35 -7.77 -17.33
N MET A 155 -0.35 -6.89 -17.31
CA MET A 155 0.89 -7.10 -16.56
C MET A 155 0.61 -7.16 -15.06
N LEU A 156 -0.10 -6.17 -14.50
CA LEU A 156 -0.38 -6.09 -13.07
C LEU A 156 -1.18 -7.29 -12.60
N TRP A 157 -2.30 -7.61 -13.25
CA TRP A 157 -3.14 -8.75 -12.86
C TRP A 157 -2.43 -10.09 -13.06
N SER A 158 -1.61 -10.23 -14.10
CA SER A 158 -0.78 -11.45 -14.26
C SER A 158 0.16 -11.63 -13.07
N GLN A 159 0.84 -10.56 -12.64
CA GLN A 159 1.71 -10.60 -11.48
C GLN A 159 0.94 -10.84 -10.17
N PHE A 160 -0.19 -10.19 -9.96
CA PHE A 160 -0.98 -10.35 -8.74
C PHE A 160 -1.58 -11.75 -8.60
N LEU A 161 -2.14 -12.30 -9.67
CA LEU A 161 -2.85 -13.58 -9.64
C LEU A 161 -1.90 -14.78 -9.76
N PHE A 162 -0.92 -14.71 -10.67
CA PHE A 162 -0.11 -15.88 -11.06
C PHE A 162 1.37 -15.75 -10.72
N GLY A 163 1.85 -14.52 -10.48
CA GLY A 163 3.25 -14.31 -10.13
C GLY A 163 3.64 -14.95 -8.80
N GLY A 164 4.87 -15.41 -8.70
CA GLY A 164 5.51 -15.93 -7.51
C GLY A 164 5.72 -14.87 -6.41
N ASN A 165 6.22 -15.32 -5.25
CA ASN A 165 6.48 -14.47 -4.07
C ASN A 165 5.35 -13.48 -3.72
N SER A 166 4.20 -14.02 -3.31
CA SER A 166 3.02 -13.24 -2.86
C SER A 166 3.33 -12.24 -1.76
N LEU A 167 4.31 -12.54 -0.88
CA LEU A 167 4.76 -11.67 0.20
C LEU A 167 5.34 -10.37 -0.37
N ARG A 168 6.29 -10.47 -1.31
CA ARG A 168 6.91 -9.30 -1.97
C ARG A 168 5.86 -8.43 -2.66
N LYS A 169 4.95 -9.05 -3.42
CA LYS A 169 3.88 -8.33 -4.14
C LYS A 169 2.88 -7.65 -3.19
N ARG A 170 2.63 -8.24 -2.01
CA ARG A 170 1.75 -7.62 -1.00
C ARG A 170 2.35 -6.34 -0.44
N PHE A 171 3.66 -6.33 -0.18
CA PHE A 171 4.35 -5.12 0.26
C PHE A 171 4.58 -4.11 -0.86
N ALA A 172 4.92 -4.55 -2.06
CA ALA A 172 5.00 -3.67 -3.23
C ALA A 172 3.66 -2.97 -3.50
N PHE A 173 2.53 -3.67 -3.30
CA PHE A 173 1.21 -3.05 -3.36
C PHE A 173 1.03 -2.01 -2.25
N ALA A 174 1.29 -2.34 -0.98
CA ALA A 174 1.20 -1.37 0.11
C ALA A 174 2.11 -0.13 -0.11
N LEU A 175 3.30 -0.32 -0.71
CA LEU A 175 4.19 0.77 -1.09
C LEU A 175 3.66 1.58 -2.28
N SER A 176 2.99 0.96 -3.27
CA SER A 176 2.34 1.65 -4.39
C SER A 176 1.21 2.57 -3.92
N GLU A 177 0.61 2.20 -2.79
CA GLU A 177 -0.44 2.96 -2.16
C GLU A 177 0.05 4.12 -1.28
N PHE A 178 1.36 4.13 -1.00
CA PHE A 178 2.05 5.18 -0.27
C PHE A 178 2.81 6.11 -1.22
N PHE A 179 3.60 5.56 -2.15
CA PHE A 179 4.26 6.28 -3.25
C PHE A 179 3.38 6.25 -4.50
N VAL A 180 2.37 7.13 -4.52
CA VAL A 180 1.28 7.05 -5.49
C VAL A 180 1.72 7.54 -6.87
N VAL A 181 1.52 6.67 -7.86
CA VAL A 181 1.47 6.98 -9.30
C VAL A 181 0.14 6.45 -9.84
N SER A 182 -0.50 7.18 -10.74
CA SER A 182 -1.74 6.72 -11.38
C SER A 182 -1.68 6.76 -12.91
N SER A 183 -2.37 5.80 -13.52
CA SER A 183 -2.71 5.76 -14.95
C SER A 183 -4.14 6.23 -15.23
N ASN A 184 -4.84 6.79 -14.23
CA ASN A 184 -6.14 7.41 -14.37
C ASN A 184 -6.12 8.88 -13.88
N PRO A 185 -6.09 9.89 -14.78
CA PRO A 185 -6.02 9.75 -16.24
C PRO A 185 -4.66 9.21 -16.71
N ARG A 186 -4.62 8.71 -17.95
CA ARG A 186 -3.39 8.17 -18.56
C ARG A 186 -2.24 9.16 -18.48
N LEU A 187 -1.05 8.69 -18.07
CA LEU A 187 0.17 9.49 -18.06
C LEU A 187 0.47 10.02 -19.47
N ARG A 188 0.73 11.33 -19.57
CA ARG A 188 1.02 12.03 -20.84
C ARG A 188 2.49 11.90 -21.22
N MET A 189 2.93 10.66 -21.46
CA MET A 189 4.32 10.34 -21.84
C MET A 189 4.37 9.24 -22.91
N TRP A 190 5.56 8.99 -23.48
CA TRP A 190 5.80 7.78 -24.26
C TRP A 190 5.79 6.56 -23.34
N TRP A 191 5.39 5.40 -23.86
CA TRP A 191 5.48 4.13 -23.16
C TRP A 191 4.78 4.13 -21.79
N PRO A 192 3.53 4.63 -21.65
CA PRO A 192 2.91 4.80 -20.35
C PRO A 192 2.74 3.47 -19.59
N SER A 193 2.41 2.37 -20.28
CA SER A 193 2.35 1.03 -19.67
C SER A 193 3.69 0.62 -19.08
N GLN A 194 4.79 0.81 -19.82
CA GLN A 194 6.12 0.42 -19.41
C GLN A 194 6.71 1.35 -18.34
N ALA A 195 6.37 2.64 -18.35
CA ALA A 195 6.78 3.57 -17.32
C ALA A 195 6.21 3.17 -15.95
N VAL A 196 4.90 2.89 -15.88
CA VAL A 196 4.25 2.45 -14.64
C VAL A 196 4.66 1.02 -14.28
N GLY A 197 4.84 0.14 -15.27
CA GLY A 197 5.39 -1.19 -15.02
C GLY A 197 6.80 -1.15 -14.44
N HIS A 198 7.67 -0.26 -14.91
CA HIS A 198 8.99 -0.05 -14.34
C HIS A 198 8.91 0.52 -12.92
N PHE A 199 7.97 1.42 -12.65
CA PHE A 199 7.70 1.89 -11.29
C PHE A 199 7.26 0.74 -10.36
N TRP A 200 6.39 -0.16 -10.85
CA TRP A 200 6.05 -1.39 -10.13
C TRP A 200 7.28 -2.28 -9.86
N ASP A 201 8.20 -2.40 -10.81
CA ASP A 201 9.46 -3.11 -10.61
C ASP A 201 10.34 -2.46 -9.52
N ILE A 202 10.45 -1.13 -9.48
CA ILE A 202 11.15 -0.38 -8.41
C ILE A 202 10.57 -0.76 -7.03
N LEU A 203 9.24 -0.78 -6.89
CA LEU A 203 8.58 -1.13 -5.63
C LEU A 203 8.84 -2.59 -5.23
N ASN A 204 8.84 -3.52 -6.19
CA ASN A 204 9.12 -4.93 -5.92
C ASN A 204 10.58 -5.17 -5.53
N GLN A 205 11.52 -4.52 -6.19
CA GLN A 205 12.95 -4.62 -5.89
C GLN A 205 13.25 -4.08 -4.49
N ASN A 206 12.63 -2.96 -4.13
CA ASN A 206 12.83 -2.28 -2.85
C ASN A 206 11.89 -2.73 -1.73
N ALA A 207 10.98 -3.69 -1.96
CA ALA A 207 10.03 -4.15 -0.95
C ALA A 207 10.66 -4.54 0.40
N PHE A 208 11.91 -5.03 0.38
CA PHE A 208 12.71 -5.35 1.57
C PHE A 208 14.06 -4.61 1.59
N GLY A 209 14.17 -3.53 0.81
CA GLY A 209 15.37 -2.72 0.70
C GLY A 209 15.44 -1.64 1.78
N ASN A 210 16.10 -0.53 1.46
CA ASN A 210 16.18 0.62 2.34
C ASN A 210 15.25 1.74 1.86
N PHE A 211 14.48 2.33 2.77
CA PHE A 211 13.56 3.43 2.49
C PHE A 211 14.26 4.61 1.78
N ARG A 212 15.51 4.93 2.14
CA ARG A 212 16.25 6.03 1.51
C ARG A 212 16.61 5.75 0.04
N SER A 213 16.93 4.50 -0.28
CA SER A 213 17.18 4.06 -1.66
C SER A 213 15.87 4.08 -2.46
N LEU A 214 14.80 3.54 -1.89
CA LEU A 214 13.47 3.57 -2.50
C LEU A 214 13.01 5.01 -2.77
N LEU A 215 13.16 5.92 -1.81
CA LEU A 215 12.78 7.32 -1.97
C LEU A 215 13.54 7.98 -3.14
N ARG A 216 14.81 7.63 -3.33
CA ARG A 216 15.62 8.11 -4.46
C ARG A 216 15.11 7.58 -5.79
N GLU A 217 14.88 6.28 -5.88
CA GLU A 217 14.41 5.64 -7.12
C GLU A 217 13.01 6.12 -7.50
N VAL A 218 12.14 6.32 -6.52
CA VAL A 218 10.82 6.96 -6.72
C VAL A 218 10.97 8.40 -7.23
N SER A 219 11.84 9.20 -6.60
CA SER A 219 12.04 10.62 -6.98
C SER A 219 12.60 10.80 -8.40
N LEU A 220 13.32 9.81 -8.90
CA LEU A 220 13.91 9.82 -10.25
C LEU A 220 13.14 8.98 -11.26
N SER A 221 12.03 8.35 -10.87
CA SER A 221 11.24 7.54 -11.80
C SER A 221 10.54 8.42 -12.84
N PRO A 222 10.64 8.12 -14.14
CA PRO A 222 9.89 8.81 -15.19
C PRO A 222 8.37 8.84 -14.97
N ALA A 223 7.80 7.76 -14.41
CA ALA A 223 6.37 7.70 -14.11
C ALA A 223 5.99 8.70 -13.00
N MET A 224 6.76 8.73 -11.91
CA MET A 224 6.56 9.69 -10.82
C MET A 224 6.81 11.13 -11.28
N GLY A 225 7.89 11.35 -12.04
CA GLY A 225 8.23 12.67 -12.55
C GLY A 225 7.18 13.24 -13.50
N THR A 226 6.51 12.39 -14.27
CA THR A 226 5.36 12.77 -15.12
C THR A 226 4.10 12.99 -14.28
N TYR A 227 3.86 12.16 -13.25
CA TYR A 227 2.66 12.24 -12.42
C TYR A 227 2.62 13.48 -11.53
N LEU A 228 3.78 13.94 -11.05
CA LEU A 228 3.91 15.09 -10.15
C LEU A 228 4.70 16.27 -10.75
N ASP A 229 4.70 16.38 -12.08
CA ASP A 229 5.23 17.53 -12.84
C ASP A 229 6.69 17.91 -12.51
N THR A 230 7.50 16.93 -12.08
CA THR A 230 8.94 17.14 -11.87
C THR A 230 9.68 17.11 -13.20
N ILE A 231 9.19 16.31 -14.15
CA ILE A 231 9.76 16.21 -15.48
C ILE A 231 9.60 17.55 -16.21
N GLY A 232 10.71 18.12 -16.65
CA GLY A 232 10.73 19.43 -17.31
C GLY A 232 10.52 20.64 -16.38
N SER A 233 10.47 20.44 -15.06
CA SER A 233 10.43 21.55 -14.09
C SER A 233 11.66 22.44 -14.23
N GLN A 234 11.49 23.76 -14.32
CA GLN A 234 12.59 24.69 -14.61
C GLN A 234 12.93 25.57 -13.42
N LYS A 235 14.20 25.98 -13.34
CA LYS A 235 14.67 27.01 -12.41
C LYS A 235 13.87 28.30 -12.56
N GLU A 236 13.85 29.04 -11.46
CA GLU A 236 13.25 30.36 -11.40
C GLU A 236 13.85 31.34 -12.41
N ASP A 237 13.02 32.24 -12.93
CA ASP A 237 13.41 33.29 -13.86
C ASP A 237 12.65 34.58 -13.55
N ALA A 238 13.40 35.58 -13.07
CA ALA A 238 12.84 36.85 -12.64
C ALA A 238 12.27 37.69 -13.79
N SER A 239 12.70 37.45 -15.04
CA SER A 239 12.24 38.22 -16.20
C SER A 239 10.83 37.80 -16.64
N SER A 240 10.55 36.49 -16.60
CA SER A 240 9.23 35.93 -16.92
C SER A 240 8.33 35.76 -15.69
N GLY A 241 8.89 35.86 -14.48
CA GLY A 241 8.18 35.55 -13.24
C GLY A 241 8.03 34.05 -12.98
N ARG A 242 8.70 33.20 -13.76
CA ARG A 242 8.64 31.74 -13.60
C ARG A 242 9.22 31.32 -12.25
N VAL A 243 8.52 30.41 -11.59
CA VAL A 243 8.96 29.72 -10.38
C VAL A 243 9.03 28.20 -10.63
N PRO A 244 9.86 27.46 -9.88
CA PRO A 244 9.89 26.00 -9.92
C PRO A 244 8.51 25.38 -9.65
N ASP A 245 8.23 24.22 -10.24
CA ASP A 245 7.04 23.45 -9.88
C ASP A 245 7.15 22.91 -8.44
N GLU A 246 6.09 23.11 -7.66
CA GLU A 246 6.04 22.81 -6.23
C GLU A 246 5.39 21.46 -5.90
N ASN A 247 4.76 20.78 -6.87
CA ASN A 247 3.92 19.61 -6.64
C ASN A 247 4.73 18.50 -5.96
N PHE A 248 5.82 18.03 -6.58
CA PHE A 248 6.62 16.98 -5.98
C PHE A 248 7.27 17.37 -4.64
N ALA A 249 7.69 18.63 -4.48
CA ALA A 249 8.22 19.12 -3.20
C ALA A 249 7.18 19.04 -2.07
N ARG A 250 5.92 19.36 -2.38
CA ARG A 250 4.81 19.23 -1.44
C ARG A 250 4.49 17.78 -1.14
N GLU A 251 4.34 16.95 -2.18
CA GLU A 251 3.95 15.55 -2.03
C GLU A 251 5.03 14.70 -1.34
N VAL A 252 6.31 14.91 -1.67
CA VAL A 252 7.41 14.18 -1.05
C VAL A 252 7.49 14.46 0.46
N MET A 253 7.18 15.69 0.90
CA MET A 253 7.08 16.03 2.31
C MET A 253 5.78 15.49 2.92
N GLN A 254 4.62 15.85 2.36
CA GLN A 254 3.34 15.64 3.03
C GLN A 254 2.83 14.18 2.93
N LEU A 255 3.06 13.50 1.81
CA LEU A 255 2.52 12.16 1.57
C LEU A 255 3.56 11.07 1.76
N PHE A 256 4.80 11.33 1.33
CA PHE A 256 5.80 10.27 1.22
C PHE A 256 6.81 10.24 2.37
N THR A 257 6.91 11.27 3.22
CA THR A 257 7.94 11.28 4.28
C THR A 257 7.44 11.77 5.62
N ILE A 258 7.04 13.04 5.74
CA ILE A 258 6.90 13.70 7.05
C ILE A 258 5.47 14.10 7.39
N GLY A 259 4.48 13.90 6.54
CA GLY A 259 3.10 14.24 6.89
C GLY A 259 2.88 15.74 7.04
N LEU A 260 1.68 16.13 7.48
CA LEU A 260 1.28 17.53 7.71
C LEU A 260 1.59 18.03 9.13
N THR A 261 1.76 17.12 10.10
CA THR A 261 1.89 17.46 11.52
C THR A 261 3.00 16.67 12.18
N GLU A 262 3.71 17.30 13.11
CA GLU A 262 4.74 16.64 13.89
C GLU A 262 4.12 15.55 14.76
N LEU A 263 4.79 14.39 14.85
CA LEU A 263 4.36 13.24 15.62
C LEU A 263 5.36 12.94 16.73
N ASN A 264 4.85 12.37 17.82
CA ASN A 264 5.66 11.59 18.74
C ASN A 264 6.02 10.24 18.09
N ASP A 265 6.98 9.52 18.66
CA ASP A 265 7.36 8.18 18.17
C ASP A 265 6.18 7.19 18.14
N ASP A 266 5.15 7.42 18.96
CA ASP A 266 3.93 6.60 18.99
C ASP A 266 2.85 7.03 17.99
N GLY A 267 3.17 7.95 17.08
CA GLY A 267 2.27 8.41 16.02
C GLY A 267 1.13 9.31 16.49
N THR A 268 1.14 9.74 17.76
CA THR A 268 0.26 10.81 18.25
C THR A 268 0.80 12.18 17.82
N GLU A 269 -0.11 13.11 17.53
CA GLU A 269 0.27 14.46 17.10
C GLU A 269 0.92 15.24 18.25
N ARG A 270 2.03 15.91 17.97
CA ARG A 270 2.60 16.90 18.87
C ARG A 270 1.77 18.16 18.79
N THR A 271 1.46 18.71 19.95
CA THR A 271 0.63 19.91 20.05
C THR A 271 1.34 21.03 20.79
N ASN A 272 1.07 22.26 20.38
CA ASN A 272 1.43 23.47 21.10
C ASN A 272 0.13 24.21 21.45
N ASN A 273 -0.15 24.40 22.73
CA ASN A 273 -1.41 24.98 23.22
C ASN A 273 -2.67 24.30 22.64
N GLY A 274 -2.64 22.97 22.53
CA GLY A 274 -3.77 22.17 22.03
C GLY A 274 -3.99 22.21 20.51
N ARG A 275 -3.09 22.85 19.73
CA ARG A 275 -3.09 22.82 18.27
C ARG A 275 -1.95 21.95 17.76
N ALA A 276 -2.20 21.13 16.75
CA ALA A 276 -1.16 20.35 16.10
C ALA A 276 -0.06 21.27 15.53
N ILE A 277 1.19 20.83 15.64
CA ILE A 277 2.35 21.56 15.10
C ILE A 277 2.52 21.11 13.64
N GLU A 278 2.53 22.04 12.71
CA GLU A 278 2.79 21.76 11.29
C GLU A 278 4.25 21.34 11.07
N THR A 279 4.48 20.34 10.22
CA THR A 279 5.83 19.82 9.90
C THR A 279 6.64 20.72 8.97
N TYR A 280 5.96 21.50 8.14
CA TYR A 280 6.57 22.37 7.15
C TYR A 280 5.64 23.54 6.81
N THR A 281 6.21 24.58 6.25
CA THR A 281 5.54 25.80 5.78
C THR A 281 5.61 25.90 4.25
N ASN A 282 4.90 26.85 3.65
CA ASN A 282 5.02 27.05 2.20
C ASN A 282 6.44 27.48 1.77
N ASP A 283 7.20 28.15 2.64
CA ASP A 283 8.59 28.51 2.35
C ASP A 283 9.48 27.27 2.21
N ASP A 284 9.20 26.22 2.99
CA ASP A 284 9.88 24.93 2.87
C ASP A 284 9.57 24.26 1.52
N VAL A 285 8.32 24.37 1.04
CA VAL A 285 7.92 23.87 -0.29
C VAL A 285 8.68 24.61 -1.39
N ILE A 286 8.68 25.95 -1.37
CA ILE A 286 9.42 26.77 -2.34
C ILE A 286 10.92 26.46 -2.29
N GLY A 287 11.47 26.28 -1.09
CA GLY A 287 12.86 25.94 -0.87
C GLY A 287 13.24 24.59 -1.49
N LEU A 288 12.43 23.58 -1.23
CA LEU A 288 12.64 22.22 -1.72
C LEU A 288 12.34 22.08 -3.21
N ALA A 289 11.38 22.81 -3.77
CA ALA A 289 11.03 22.80 -5.20
C ALA A 289 12.24 23.10 -6.10
N ARG A 290 13.15 23.98 -5.65
CA ARG A 290 14.41 24.27 -6.36
C ARG A 290 15.30 23.04 -6.54
N VAL A 291 15.25 22.07 -5.62
CA VAL A 291 16.03 20.82 -5.71
C VAL A 291 15.63 20.02 -6.95
N PHE A 292 14.34 20.00 -7.28
CA PHE A 292 13.78 19.13 -8.32
C PHE A 292 13.74 19.78 -9.70
N THR A 293 14.28 20.98 -9.86
CA THR A 293 14.38 21.66 -11.15
C THR A 293 15.46 21.03 -12.03
N GLY A 294 15.17 20.97 -13.33
CA GLY A 294 16.09 20.56 -14.38
C GLY A 294 16.16 19.06 -14.61
N TYR A 295 15.23 18.25 -14.13
CA TYR A 295 15.18 16.82 -14.44
C TYR A 295 14.27 16.53 -15.64
N ASP A 296 14.71 15.66 -16.55
CA ASP A 296 13.92 15.15 -17.69
C ASP A 296 14.30 13.68 -17.96
N LEU A 297 13.68 13.03 -18.95
CA LEU A 297 14.08 11.70 -19.41
C LEU A 297 15.55 11.69 -19.86
N ASP A 298 16.24 10.58 -19.60
CA ASP A 298 17.57 10.32 -20.16
C ASP A 298 17.45 9.50 -21.44
N VAL A 299 17.63 10.15 -22.59
CA VAL A 299 17.66 9.50 -23.92
C VAL A 299 19.09 9.30 -24.45
N SER A 300 20.11 9.48 -23.61
CA SER A 300 21.50 9.38 -24.05
C SER A 300 21.83 7.97 -24.55
N GLY A 301 22.39 7.93 -25.77
CA GLY A 301 22.76 6.69 -26.44
C GLY A 301 21.58 5.76 -26.79
N LEU A 302 20.34 6.22 -26.65
CA LEU A 302 19.17 5.42 -27.02
C LEU A 302 18.90 5.49 -28.52
N ALA A 303 18.39 4.38 -29.06
CA ALA A 303 17.82 4.36 -30.40
C ALA A 303 16.55 5.22 -30.42
N SER A 304 16.30 5.84 -31.58
CA SER A 304 15.09 6.61 -31.85
C SER A 304 14.46 6.13 -33.15
N PHE A 305 13.13 6.07 -33.15
CA PHE A 305 12.33 5.52 -34.23
C PHE A 305 11.30 6.55 -34.69
N SER A 306 11.01 6.58 -35.99
CA SER A 306 9.95 7.44 -36.52
C SER A 306 8.58 6.92 -36.09
N ASP A 307 7.75 7.79 -35.54
CA ASP A 307 6.36 7.49 -35.21
C ASP A 307 5.60 7.10 -36.50
N PRO A 308 5.00 5.90 -36.60
CA PRO A 308 4.35 5.44 -37.83
C PRO A 308 3.12 6.25 -38.27
N ALA A 309 2.49 7.02 -37.37
CA ALA A 309 1.40 7.94 -37.76
C ALA A 309 1.88 9.38 -38.00
N ASN A 310 3.10 9.72 -37.58
CA ASN A 310 3.70 11.02 -37.85
C ASN A 310 5.22 10.89 -37.99
N PRO A 311 5.75 10.67 -39.20
CA PRO A 311 7.19 10.44 -39.42
C PRO A 311 8.11 11.58 -38.94
N ASN A 312 7.58 12.79 -38.72
CA ASN A 312 8.34 13.92 -38.18
C ASN A 312 8.51 13.85 -36.66
N ARG A 313 7.76 12.98 -35.98
CA ARG A 313 7.89 12.73 -34.55
C ARG A 313 8.81 11.53 -34.35
N GLN A 314 9.82 11.73 -33.51
CA GLN A 314 10.78 10.72 -33.12
C GLN A 314 10.42 10.18 -31.73
N ILE A 315 10.44 8.86 -31.58
CA ILE A 315 10.11 8.14 -30.36
C ILE A 315 11.39 7.44 -29.89
N PRO A 316 11.94 7.78 -28.71
CA PRO A 316 13.06 7.03 -28.17
C PRO A 316 12.62 5.61 -27.81
N SER A 317 13.56 4.67 -27.77
CA SER A 317 13.28 3.31 -27.31
C SER A 317 12.65 3.30 -25.91
N VAL A 318 11.95 2.21 -25.58
CA VAL A 318 11.28 1.99 -24.29
C VAL A 318 12.17 2.27 -23.07
N GLU A 319 13.48 2.12 -23.24
CA GLU A 319 14.46 2.34 -22.20
C GLU A 319 14.46 3.78 -21.64
N ALA A 320 13.98 4.76 -22.42
CA ALA A 320 13.82 6.14 -21.97
C ALA A 320 12.91 6.29 -20.74
N VAL A 321 12.01 5.32 -20.49
CA VAL A 321 11.11 5.33 -19.32
C VAL A 321 11.48 4.29 -18.26
N ARG A 322 12.56 3.52 -18.48
CA ARG A 322 13.09 2.50 -17.56
C ARG A 322 14.37 2.93 -16.84
N ARG A 323 14.85 4.13 -17.13
CA ARG A 323 16.04 4.71 -16.50
C ARG A 323 15.65 5.85 -15.57
N PRO A 324 16.47 6.13 -14.54
CA PRO A 324 16.32 7.35 -13.76
C PRO A 324 16.33 8.59 -14.66
N MET A 325 15.49 9.57 -14.36
CA MET A 325 15.56 10.91 -14.93
C MET A 325 16.94 11.53 -14.71
N THR A 326 17.34 12.44 -15.59
CA THR A 326 18.66 13.08 -15.59
C THR A 326 18.55 14.59 -15.57
N ALA A 327 19.48 15.23 -14.84
CA ALA A 327 19.60 16.69 -14.84
C ALA A 327 20.54 17.23 -15.93
N ASN A 328 21.12 16.35 -16.74
CA ASN A 328 21.99 16.73 -17.84
C ASN A 328 21.17 17.16 -19.07
N PRO A 329 21.15 18.46 -19.44
CA PRO A 329 20.32 18.96 -20.53
C PRO A 329 20.70 18.43 -21.91
N GLN A 330 21.89 17.85 -22.08
CA GLN A 330 22.29 17.23 -23.35
C GLN A 330 21.70 15.84 -23.55
N HIS A 331 21.18 15.23 -22.48
CA HIS A 331 20.60 13.88 -22.51
C HIS A 331 19.08 13.90 -22.67
N TRP A 332 18.45 15.07 -22.65
CA TRP A 332 16.99 15.19 -22.72
C TRP A 332 16.46 14.89 -24.12
N PRO A 333 15.17 14.51 -24.25
CA PRO A 333 14.56 14.33 -25.56
C PRO A 333 14.59 15.59 -26.44
N ARG A 334 14.57 16.77 -25.79
CA ARG A 334 14.86 18.06 -26.42
C ARG A 334 16.12 18.63 -25.78
N PRO A 335 17.31 18.37 -26.34
CA PRO A 335 18.56 18.82 -25.76
C PRO A 335 18.60 20.34 -25.62
N ALA A 336 19.14 20.82 -24.50
CA ALA A 336 19.34 22.24 -24.23
C ALA A 336 20.82 22.54 -23.97
N SER A 337 21.26 23.75 -24.32
CA SER A 337 22.63 24.22 -24.08
C SER A 337 22.89 24.61 -22.62
N GLU A 338 21.82 24.89 -21.86
CA GLU A 338 21.91 25.36 -20.48
C GLU A 338 21.12 24.47 -19.54
N SER A 339 21.66 24.25 -18.34
CA SER A 339 20.94 23.55 -17.28
C SER A 339 19.75 24.37 -16.80
N GLN A 340 18.63 23.69 -16.59
CA GLN A 340 17.43 24.24 -15.95
C GLN A 340 17.40 24.00 -14.45
N HIS A 341 18.49 23.53 -13.83
CA HIS A 341 18.57 23.40 -12.38
C HIS A 341 18.84 24.75 -11.69
N SER A 342 18.16 24.98 -10.57
CA SER A 342 18.33 26.17 -9.74
C SER A 342 19.64 26.10 -8.94
N LEU A 343 20.56 27.02 -9.23
CA LEU A 343 21.81 27.17 -8.47
C LEU A 343 21.66 28.10 -7.26
N ARG A 344 20.46 28.60 -6.96
CA ARG A 344 20.22 29.38 -5.75
C ARG A 344 20.36 28.51 -4.50
N GLN A 345 20.58 29.17 -3.37
CA GLN A 345 20.48 28.53 -2.06
C GLN A 345 19.07 27.95 -1.87
N LYS A 346 19.01 26.78 -1.24
CA LYS A 346 17.75 26.08 -0.97
C LYS A 346 17.63 25.93 0.55
N GLN A 347 16.54 26.41 1.14
CA GLN A 347 16.30 26.35 2.58
C GLN A 347 14.94 25.73 2.83
N PHE A 348 14.91 24.66 3.61
CA PHE A 348 13.69 23.94 3.97
C PHE A 348 13.96 23.11 5.22
N LEU A 349 12.94 22.88 6.06
CA LEU A 349 12.98 22.08 7.28
C LEU A 349 14.13 22.48 8.23
N GLY A 350 14.42 23.79 8.31
CA GLY A 350 15.53 24.32 9.12
C GLY A 350 16.92 23.87 8.66
N ARG A 351 17.07 23.43 7.40
CA ARG A 351 18.32 23.03 6.76
C ARG A 351 18.60 23.90 5.55
N THR A 352 19.86 23.92 5.12
CA THR A 352 20.31 24.76 4.00
C THR A 352 21.22 23.96 3.08
N ILE A 353 20.88 23.95 1.79
CA ILE A 353 21.75 23.51 0.71
C ILE A 353 22.40 24.77 0.11
N PRO A 354 23.74 24.88 0.09
CA PRO A 354 24.44 26.06 -0.41
C PRO A 354 24.10 26.39 -1.88
N ALA A 355 24.16 27.68 -2.23
CA ALA A 355 24.12 28.10 -3.62
C ALA A 355 25.29 27.48 -4.42
N GLY A 356 25.07 27.21 -5.71
CA GLY A 356 26.05 26.57 -6.59
C GLY A 356 26.17 25.04 -6.44
N THR A 357 25.39 24.41 -5.55
CA THR A 357 25.32 22.94 -5.44
C THR A 357 24.69 22.35 -6.71
N SER A 358 25.26 21.26 -7.25
CA SER A 358 24.73 20.62 -8.47
C SER A 358 23.34 20.02 -8.25
N ALA A 359 22.66 19.63 -9.33
CA ALA A 359 21.34 19.00 -9.25
C ALA A 359 21.39 17.70 -8.45
N GLU A 360 22.31 16.80 -8.80
CA GLU A 360 22.48 15.49 -8.18
C GLU A 360 22.86 15.63 -6.70
N GLN A 361 23.80 16.54 -6.38
CA GLN A 361 24.19 16.79 -4.99
C GLN A 361 23.03 17.40 -4.19
N SER A 362 22.26 18.33 -4.78
CA SER A 362 21.09 18.92 -4.13
C SER A 362 20.03 17.85 -3.84
N LEU A 363 19.80 16.93 -4.78
CA LEU A 363 18.87 15.82 -4.61
C LEU A 363 19.30 14.91 -3.45
N GLU A 364 20.54 14.43 -3.45
CA GLU A 364 21.00 13.54 -2.37
C GLU A 364 20.90 14.20 -0.99
N MET A 365 21.34 15.46 -0.87
CA MET A 365 21.22 16.22 0.38
C MET A 365 19.76 16.39 0.82
N ALA A 366 18.86 16.67 -0.11
CA ALA A 366 17.44 16.84 0.22
C ALA A 366 16.78 15.55 0.67
N LEU A 367 17.04 14.45 -0.03
CA LEU A 367 16.52 13.14 0.35
C LEU A 367 17.08 12.67 1.70
N ASP A 368 18.33 13.01 2.03
CA ASP A 368 18.91 12.76 3.35
C ASP A 368 18.23 13.58 4.45
N ILE A 369 17.96 14.87 4.19
CA ILE A 369 17.22 15.74 5.13
C ILE A 369 15.83 15.17 5.42
N LEU A 370 15.10 14.75 4.38
CA LEU A 370 13.78 14.15 4.50
C LEU A 370 13.84 12.81 5.25
N PHE A 371 14.75 11.90 4.86
CA PHE A 371 14.88 10.58 5.45
C PHE A 371 15.28 10.61 6.94
N LEU A 372 16.14 11.56 7.33
CA LEU A 372 16.59 11.74 8.70
C LEU A 372 15.58 12.50 9.57
N HIS A 373 14.49 13.02 8.99
CA HIS A 373 13.46 13.69 9.76
C HIS A 373 12.81 12.71 10.76
N PRO A 374 12.63 13.10 12.04
CA PRO A 374 12.13 12.19 13.08
C PRO A 374 10.71 11.69 12.79
N ASN A 375 9.93 12.45 12.01
CA ASN A 375 8.56 12.08 11.69
C ASN A 375 8.41 10.87 10.75
N VAL A 376 9.45 10.51 9.99
CA VAL A 376 9.33 9.48 8.94
C VAL A 376 8.98 8.12 9.55
N GLY A 377 9.65 7.72 10.64
CA GLY A 377 9.41 6.44 11.30
C GLY A 377 7.95 6.23 11.74
N PRO A 378 7.38 7.10 12.60
CA PRO A 378 5.99 6.98 13.02
C PRO A 378 4.99 7.21 11.87
N PHE A 379 5.29 8.11 10.94
CA PHE A 379 4.39 8.41 9.81
C PHE A 379 4.27 7.21 8.85
N PHE A 380 5.39 6.71 8.35
CA PHE A 380 5.42 5.53 7.48
C PHE A 380 4.92 4.29 8.22
N GLY A 381 5.40 4.06 9.44
CA GLY A 381 5.03 2.90 10.26
C GLY A 381 3.52 2.81 10.50
N LYS A 382 2.88 3.91 10.89
CA LYS A 382 1.41 3.94 11.09
C LYS A 382 0.65 3.60 9.82
N GLN A 383 1.00 4.20 8.69
CA GLN A 383 0.33 3.92 7.42
C GLN A 383 0.53 2.48 6.96
N MET A 384 1.72 1.91 7.12
CA MET A 384 1.96 0.49 6.76
C MET A 384 1.19 -0.48 7.66
N ILE A 385 1.06 -0.18 8.95
CA ILE A 385 0.17 -0.96 9.84
C ILE A 385 -1.29 -0.87 9.35
N GLN A 386 -1.74 0.31 8.93
CA GLN A 386 -3.08 0.50 8.37
C GLN A 386 -3.31 -0.32 7.11
N ARG A 387 -2.34 -0.38 6.18
CA ARG A 387 -2.46 -1.16 4.93
C ARG A 387 -2.43 -2.67 5.16
N LEU A 388 -1.73 -3.14 6.19
CA LEU A 388 -1.41 -4.56 6.35
C LEU A 388 -2.16 -5.27 7.48
N VAL A 389 -2.55 -4.57 8.54
CA VAL A 389 -3.01 -5.19 9.79
C VAL A 389 -4.32 -4.59 10.31
N THR A 390 -4.34 -3.30 10.64
CA THR A 390 -5.53 -2.67 11.26
C THR A 390 -5.58 -1.17 11.03
N SER A 391 -6.78 -0.63 10.83
CA SER A 391 -7.00 0.80 10.61
C SER A 391 -6.65 1.66 11.84
N ASN A 392 -6.72 1.11 13.06
CA ASN A 392 -6.57 1.84 14.32
C ASN A 392 -5.53 1.19 15.24
N PRO A 393 -4.23 1.19 14.88
CA PRO A 393 -3.20 0.61 15.72
C PRO A 393 -3.02 1.40 17.02
N SER A 394 -2.66 0.71 18.11
CA SER A 394 -2.33 1.40 19.36
C SER A 394 -1.08 2.28 19.22
N PRO A 395 -0.95 3.34 20.04
CA PRO A 395 0.27 4.15 20.08
C PRO A 395 1.53 3.30 20.38
N ASP A 396 1.41 2.30 21.25
CA ASP A 396 2.54 1.42 21.60
C ASP A 396 3.00 0.57 20.40
N TYR A 397 2.07 0.13 19.56
CA TYR A 397 2.39 -0.57 18.32
C TYR A 397 3.13 0.36 17.36
N VAL A 398 2.60 1.55 17.09
CA VAL A 398 3.28 2.54 16.23
C VAL A 398 4.68 2.87 16.76
N ARG A 399 4.84 3.00 18.09
CA ARG A 399 6.15 3.27 18.72
C ARG A 399 7.17 2.17 18.45
N ARG A 400 6.78 0.91 18.53
CA ARG A 400 7.68 -0.22 18.23
C ARG A 400 8.09 -0.21 16.76
N ILE A 401 7.18 0.11 15.85
CA ILE A 401 7.48 0.19 14.42
C ILE A 401 8.33 1.41 14.07
N ALA A 402 8.07 2.56 14.69
CA ALA A 402 8.93 3.74 14.54
C ALA A 402 10.37 3.44 15.00
N ARG A 403 10.55 2.71 16.12
CA ARG A 403 11.88 2.27 16.57
C ARG A 403 12.55 1.32 15.58
N ALA A 404 11.82 0.34 15.06
CA ALA A 404 12.30 -0.59 14.04
C ALA A 404 12.71 0.13 12.74
N PHE A 405 12.01 1.22 12.37
CA PHE A 405 12.41 2.08 11.26
C PHE A 405 13.66 2.88 11.61
N ASN A 406 13.76 3.38 12.84
CA ASN A 406 14.88 4.21 13.27
C ASN A 406 16.20 3.44 13.36
N ASP A 407 16.14 2.16 13.72
CA ASP A 407 17.29 1.27 13.85
C ASP A 407 16.82 -0.20 13.76
N ASN A 408 17.42 -0.98 12.85
CA ASN A 408 17.15 -2.42 12.69
C ASN A 408 17.87 -3.32 13.71
N GLY A 409 18.57 -2.72 14.69
CA GLY A 409 19.41 -3.40 15.68
C GLY A 409 20.89 -3.45 15.31
N GLU A 410 21.25 -3.02 14.09
CA GLU A 410 22.62 -2.92 13.59
C GLU A 410 23.02 -1.47 13.26
N GLY A 411 22.21 -0.48 13.69
CA GLY A 411 22.42 0.93 13.40
C GLY A 411 21.93 1.37 12.02
N VAL A 412 21.17 0.53 11.31
CA VAL A 412 20.65 0.85 9.97
C VAL A 412 19.23 1.37 10.09
N ARG A 413 19.05 2.66 9.77
CA ARG A 413 17.74 3.29 9.63
C ARG A 413 17.08 2.86 8.32
N GLY A 414 15.76 2.69 8.32
CA GLY A 414 14.95 2.53 7.12
C GLY A 414 15.03 1.16 6.46
N ASP A 415 15.50 0.12 7.15
CA ASP A 415 15.46 -1.27 6.67
C ASP A 415 14.00 -1.75 6.60
N LEU A 416 13.44 -1.77 5.38
CA LEU A 416 12.03 -2.11 5.15
C LEU A 416 11.75 -3.58 5.45
N GLY A 417 12.71 -4.47 5.21
CA GLY A 417 12.58 -5.89 5.60
C GLY A 417 12.40 -6.03 7.11
N HIS A 418 13.22 -5.33 7.89
CA HIS A 418 13.10 -5.30 9.35
C HIS A 418 11.79 -4.65 9.82
N VAL A 419 11.40 -3.51 9.24
CA VAL A 419 10.14 -2.82 9.57
C VAL A 419 8.92 -3.71 9.31
N PHE A 420 8.84 -4.35 8.14
CA PHE A 420 7.71 -5.22 7.81
C PHE A 420 7.67 -6.49 8.67
N LYS A 421 8.83 -7.05 9.04
CA LYS A 421 8.88 -8.11 10.06
C LYS A 421 8.33 -7.61 11.40
N ALA A 422 8.75 -6.44 11.86
CA ALA A 422 8.28 -5.87 13.12
C ALA A 422 6.75 -5.66 13.12
N ILE A 423 6.19 -5.17 12.01
CA ILE A 423 4.72 -5.03 11.82
C ILE A 423 4.05 -6.40 11.96
N LEU A 424 4.44 -7.38 11.15
CA LEU A 424 3.73 -8.66 11.09
C LEU A 424 3.92 -9.53 12.34
N LEU A 425 5.02 -9.36 13.07
CA LEU A 425 5.34 -10.13 14.28
C LEU A 425 4.93 -9.41 15.57
N ASP A 426 4.36 -8.20 15.49
CA ASP A 426 3.97 -7.44 16.67
C ASP A 426 2.97 -8.22 17.54
N PRO A 427 3.07 -8.15 18.88
CA PRO A 427 2.09 -8.77 19.78
C PRO A 427 0.65 -8.35 19.52
N GLU A 428 0.40 -7.09 19.15
CA GLU A 428 -0.94 -6.60 18.85
C GLU A 428 -1.50 -7.23 17.58
N ALA A 429 -0.67 -7.38 16.54
CA ALA A 429 -1.06 -8.11 15.34
C ALA A 429 -1.41 -9.57 15.65
N ASN A 430 -0.64 -10.24 16.52
CA ASN A 430 -0.77 -11.70 16.70
C ASN A 430 -1.62 -12.13 17.91
N SER A 431 -2.09 -11.20 18.72
CA SER A 431 -2.89 -11.51 19.91
C SER A 431 -4.23 -12.16 19.55
N ARG A 432 -4.72 -13.06 20.41
CA ARG A 432 -6.10 -13.59 20.32
C ARG A 432 -7.13 -12.60 20.85
N ALA A 433 -6.72 -11.70 21.76
CA ALA A 433 -7.61 -10.70 22.34
C ALA A 433 -8.13 -9.70 21.30
N THR A 434 -7.41 -9.49 20.20
CA THR A 434 -7.84 -8.58 19.13
C THR A 434 -8.96 -9.15 18.26
N LEU A 435 -9.21 -10.47 18.28
CA LEU A 435 -10.31 -11.07 17.51
C LEU A 435 -11.67 -10.58 17.99
N THR A 436 -11.83 -10.35 19.28
CA THR A 436 -13.08 -9.84 19.88
C THR A 436 -13.08 -8.32 20.07
N ASP A 437 -11.96 -7.62 19.82
CA ASP A 437 -11.91 -6.16 19.87
C ASP A 437 -12.62 -5.58 18.65
N LEU A 438 -13.60 -4.70 18.87
CA LEU A 438 -14.34 -4.02 17.80
C LEU A 438 -13.54 -2.88 17.14
N ARG A 439 -12.44 -2.46 17.77
CA ARG A 439 -11.55 -1.41 17.26
C ARG A 439 -10.44 -1.95 16.37
N PHE A 440 -10.20 -3.26 16.44
CA PHE A 440 -9.12 -3.92 15.71
C PHE A 440 -9.62 -4.54 14.40
N GLY A 441 -8.73 -4.54 13.41
CA GLY A 441 -8.97 -5.00 12.06
C GLY A 441 -9.08 -3.87 11.04
N LYS A 442 -9.41 -4.23 9.81
CA LYS A 442 -9.63 -3.33 8.68
C LYS A 442 -10.55 -3.97 7.67
N LEU A 443 -11.16 -3.18 6.79
CA LEU A 443 -11.84 -3.73 5.63
C LEU A 443 -10.79 -4.29 4.65
N ARG A 444 -11.01 -5.50 4.13
CA ARG A 444 -10.21 -6.05 3.03
C ARG A 444 -10.47 -5.21 1.79
N GLU A 445 -9.43 -4.75 1.11
CA GLU A 445 -9.58 -3.98 -0.12
C GLU A 445 -10.07 -4.87 -1.28
N PRO A 446 -10.88 -4.36 -2.22
CA PRO A 446 -11.39 -5.14 -3.35
C PRO A 446 -10.31 -5.89 -4.14
N VAL A 447 -9.16 -5.26 -4.43
CA VAL A 447 -8.02 -5.92 -5.08
C VAL A 447 -7.54 -7.12 -4.25
N VAL A 448 -7.38 -6.95 -2.94
CA VAL A 448 -6.92 -8.03 -2.05
C VAL A 448 -7.92 -9.20 -2.03
N ARG A 449 -9.23 -8.91 -2.04
CA ARG A 449 -10.29 -9.94 -2.11
C ARG A 449 -10.19 -10.75 -3.39
N PHE A 450 -10.02 -10.08 -4.52
CA PHE A 450 -9.91 -10.75 -5.81
C PHE A 450 -8.63 -11.57 -5.93
N VAL A 451 -7.49 -11.02 -5.51
CA VAL A 451 -6.21 -11.75 -5.53
C VAL A 451 -6.22 -12.94 -4.58
N GLN A 452 -6.87 -12.82 -3.42
CA GLN A 452 -7.09 -13.95 -2.52
C GLN A 452 -7.85 -15.07 -3.22
N PHE A 453 -9.00 -14.75 -3.81
CA PHE A 453 -9.80 -15.72 -4.57
C PHE A 453 -8.96 -16.39 -5.66
N GLY A 454 -8.29 -15.57 -6.48
CA GLY A 454 -7.54 -16.04 -7.63
C GLY A 454 -6.40 -16.99 -7.27
N ARG A 455 -5.72 -16.73 -6.16
CA ARG A 455 -4.66 -17.61 -5.66
C ARG A 455 -5.17 -18.82 -4.90
N THR A 456 -6.27 -18.69 -4.16
CA THR A 456 -6.83 -19.80 -3.36
C THR A 456 -7.43 -20.88 -4.26
N PHE A 457 -8.11 -20.48 -5.33
CA PHE A 457 -8.78 -21.38 -6.28
C PHE A 457 -8.08 -21.42 -7.63
N ASN A 458 -6.76 -21.22 -7.61
CA ASN A 458 -5.86 -21.38 -8.76
C ASN A 458 -6.49 -20.95 -10.09
N LEU A 459 -6.89 -19.68 -10.18
CA LEU A 459 -7.37 -19.13 -11.46
C LEU A 459 -6.31 -19.46 -12.52
N TYR A 460 -6.74 -19.99 -13.65
CA TYR A 460 -5.84 -20.29 -14.75
C TYR A 460 -6.30 -19.57 -16.00
N LYS A 461 -5.32 -19.14 -16.80
CA LYS A 461 -5.53 -18.51 -18.11
C LYS A 461 -5.65 -19.60 -19.18
N ASN A 462 -6.65 -19.52 -20.05
CA ASN A 462 -6.64 -20.31 -21.29
C ASN A 462 -6.04 -19.55 -22.49
N SER A 463 -5.80 -18.24 -22.38
CA SER A 463 -5.18 -17.41 -23.41
C SER A 463 -4.43 -16.19 -22.83
N GLU A 464 -3.41 -15.71 -23.54
CA GLU A 464 -2.76 -14.41 -23.27
C GLU A 464 -3.52 -13.28 -24.01
N PRO A 465 -3.62 -12.05 -23.45
CA PRO A 465 -2.77 -11.45 -22.42
C PRO A 465 -3.38 -11.41 -21.00
N GLY A 466 -4.38 -12.24 -20.69
CA GLY A 466 -5.10 -12.20 -19.40
C GLY A 466 -6.08 -11.02 -19.28
N ILE A 467 -6.16 -10.38 -18.11
CA ILE A 467 -7.11 -9.26 -17.84
C ILE A 467 -6.61 -7.98 -18.49
N THR A 468 -7.22 -7.57 -19.60
CA THR A 468 -6.78 -6.41 -20.41
C THR A 468 -7.56 -5.12 -20.14
N ARG A 469 -8.22 -5.01 -18.97
CA ARG A 469 -9.05 -3.85 -18.64
C ARG A 469 -9.03 -3.51 -17.16
N SER A 470 -9.36 -2.26 -16.87
CA SER A 470 -9.69 -1.81 -15.52
C SER A 470 -10.97 -2.48 -15.01
N LEU A 471 -10.94 -2.79 -13.72
CA LEU A 471 -12.00 -3.30 -12.85
C LEU A 471 -12.48 -2.24 -11.83
N ASP A 472 -12.31 -0.95 -12.12
CA ASP A 472 -12.69 0.19 -11.26
C ASP A 472 -14.18 0.56 -11.33
N ASP A 473 -14.94 -0.03 -12.24
CA ASP A 473 -16.39 0.12 -12.29
C ASP A 473 -17.03 -0.39 -10.98
N ASN A 474 -17.86 0.45 -10.35
CA ASN A 474 -18.43 0.14 -9.04
C ASN A 474 -19.75 -0.65 -9.11
N ALA A 475 -20.40 -0.72 -10.27
CA ALA A 475 -21.68 -1.41 -10.43
C ALA A 475 -21.50 -2.85 -10.90
N ASP A 476 -20.46 -3.12 -11.71
CA ASP A 476 -20.25 -4.39 -12.38
C ASP A 476 -18.86 -5.02 -12.14
N ALA A 477 -17.94 -4.32 -11.46
CA ALA A 477 -16.57 -4.79 -11.17
C ALA A 477 -16.15 -4.60 -9.69
N LEU A 478 -14.89 -4.24 -9.43
CA LEU A 478 -14.27 -4.23 -8.10
C LEU A 478 -14.28 -2.85 -7.43
N SER A 479 -14.63 -1.76 -8.12
CA SER A 479 -14.42 -0.38 -7.64
C SER A 479 -12.94 -0.02 -7.36
N GLN A 480 -12.00 -0.87 -7.78
CA GLN A 480 -10.57 -0.67 -7.54
C GLN A 480 -9.74 -1.49 -8.54
N SER A 481 -8.82 -0.82 -9.22
CA SER A 481 -7.78 -1.44 -10.07
C SER A 481 -6.41 -0.90 -9.64
N PRO A 482 -5.36 -1.73 -9.51
CA PRO A 482 -4.04 -1.22 -9.13
C PRO A 482 -3.56 -0.11 -10.08
N PHE A 483 -2.97 0.96 -9.54
CA PHE A 483 -2.51 2.14 -10.28
C PHE A 483 -3.59 2.95 -11.03
N GLN A 484 -4.88 2.79 -10.72
CA GLN A 484 -5.98 3.58 -11.33
C GLN A 484 -6.62 4.58 -10.36
N ALA A 485 -5.88 5.07 -9.37
CA ALA A 485 -6.41 6.00 -8.38
C ALA A 485 -6.66 7.40 -8.95
N LEU A 486 -7.78 8.02 -8.62
CA LEU A 486 -8.16 9.35 -9.15
C LEU A 486 -7.42 10.53 -8.51
N SER A 487 -6.60 10.30 -7.48
CA SER A 487 -5.90 11.37 -6.76
C SER A 487 -4.56 10.92 -6.18
N VAL A 488 -3.72 11.89 -5.83
CA VAL A 488 -2.46 11.68 -5.11
C VAL A 488 -2.64 11.01 -3.74
N PHE A 489 -3.84 11.03 -3.17
CA PHE A 489 -4.18 10.33 -1.93
C PHE A 489 -4.50 8.85 -2.12
N ASN A 490 -4.27 8.32 -3.33
CA ASN A 490 -4.69 6.98 -3.73
C ASN A 490 -6.23 6.81 -3.65
N PHE A 491 -6.73 5.57 -3.57
CA PHE A 491 -8.16 5.23 -3.48
C PHE A 491 -8.86 5.76 -2.22
N PHE A 492 -8.13 5.94 -1.12
CA PHE A 492 -8.71 6.33 0.16
C PHE A 492 -7.70 7.06 1.04
N ARG A 493 -8.20 8.03 1.82
CA ARG A 493 -7.38 8.85 2.70
C ARG A 493 -7.04 8.07 3.99
N PRO A 494 -5.79 8.05 4.47
CA PRO A 494 -5.38 7.33 5.69
C PRO A 494 -6.14 7.73 6.97
N ARG A 495 -6.77 8.91 6.96
CA ARG A 495 -7.57 9.45 8.07
C ARG A 495 -9.08 9.46 7.80
N TYR A 496 -9.54 8.83 6.73
CA TYR A 496 -10.96 8.78 6.43
C TYR A 496 -11.73 8.03 7.54
N SER A 497 -12.85 8.60 7.94
CA SER A 497 -13.82 7.98 8.83
C SER A 497 -15.21 8.14 8.20
N PRO A 498 -16.00 7.06 8.07
CA PRO A 498 -17.36 7.16 7.55
C PRO A 498 -18.19 8.15 8.37
N PRO A 499 -18.82 9.16 7.75
CA PRO A 499 -19.62 10.15 8.47
C PRO A 499 -20.83 9.48 9.14
N ALA A 500 -21.35 10.11 10.20
CA ALA A 500 -22.53 9.63 10.94
C ALA A 500 -22.45 8.16 11.43
N SER A 501 -21.24 7.67 11.68
CA SER A 501 -20.97 6.30 12.15
C SER A 501 -20.44 6.26 13.59
N ALA A 502 -20.51 5.09 14.22
CA ALA A 502 -19.83 4.85 15.51
C ALA A 502 -18.31 5.07 15.40
N THR A 503 -17.71 4.76 14.24
CA THR A 503 -16.28 5.02 13.96
C THR A 503 -15.95 6.50 14.12
N ALA A 504 -16.72 7.38 13.46
CA ALA A 504 -16.53 8.82 13.55
C ALA A 504 -16.79 9.37 14.96
N ALA A 505 -17.87 8.90 15.61
CA ALA A 505 -18.23 9.33 16.97
C ALA A 505 -17.14 9.00 18.01
N ASN A 506 -16.38 7.92 17.78
CA ASN A 506 -15.28 7.49 18.65
C ASN A 506 -13.90 7.95 18.15
N GLN A 507 -13.83 8.83 17.14
CA GLN A 507 -12.57 9.35 16.57
C GLN A 507 -11.65 8.26 16.01
N PHE A 508 -12.22 7.14 15.56
CA PHE A 508 -11.51 6.12 14.82
C PHE A 508 -11.51 6.43 13.32
N VAL A 509 -10.64 5.74 12.60
CA VAL A 509 -10.56 5.81 11.14
C VAL A 509 -10.90 4.45 10.55
N ALA A 510 -11.43 4.44 9.33
CA ALA A 510 -11.67 3.23 8.56
C ALA A 510 -11.43 3.55 7.08
N PRO A 511 -10.15 3.72 6.67
CA PRO A 511 -9.80 4.31 5.38
C PRO A 511 -10.48 3.65 4.19
N GLU A 512 -10.42 2.33 4.11
CA GLU A 512 -10.95 1.54 3.00
C GLU A 512 -12.47 1.66 2.83
N PHE A 513 -13.21 2.11 3.85
CA PHE A 513 -14.66 2.38 3.72
C PHE A 513 -14.96 3.58 2.81
N GLN A 514 -13.98 4.38 2.41
CA GLN A 514 -14.18 5.43 1.42
C GLN A 514 -14.59 4.87 0.04
N LEU A 515 -14.32 3.58 -0.22
CA LEU A 515 -14.74 2.85 -1.42
C LEU A 515 -16.12 2.16 -1.26
N VAL A 516 -16.76 2.30 -0.10
CA VAL A 516 -18.00 1.57 0.22
C VAL A 516 -19.19 2.49 0.10
N ASP A 517 -20.06 2.17 -0.86
CA ASP A 517 -21.36 2.80 -1.07
C ASP A 517 -22.40 1.73 -1.45
N GLU A 518 -23.66 2.11 -1.61
CA GLU A 518 -24.74 1.18 -1.93
C GLU A 518 -24.51 0.44 -3.27
N THR A 519 -23.88 1.11 -4.24
CA THR A 519 -23.59 0.55 -5.56
C THR A 519 -22.43 -0.43 -5.48
N SER A 520 -21.33 -0.10 -4.80
CA SER A 520 -20.14 -0.94 -4.70
C SER A 520 -20.39 -2.22 -3.91
N ILE A 521 -21.29 -2.20 -2.92
CA ILE A 521 -21.73 -3.39 -2.20
C ILE A 521 -22.46 -4.36 -3.14
N ALA A 522 -23.45 -3.87 -3.89
CA ALA A 522 -24.20 -4.70 -4.84
C ALA A 522 -23.30 -5.19 -6.00
N GLY A 523 -22.46 -4.30 -6.51
CA GLY A 523 -21.50 -4.59 -7.58
C GLY A 523 -20.50 -5.67 -7.18
N TYR A 524 -19.97 -5.62 -5.95
CA TYR A 524 -19.08 -6.67 -5.46
C TYR A 524 -19.73 -8.05 -5.43
N VAL A 525 -20.99 -8.16 -4.97
CA VAL A 525 -21.71 -9.45 -4.95
C VAL A 525 -21.97 -9.96 -6.37
N ASN A 526 -22.30 -9.07 -7.32
CA ASN A 526 -22.47 -9.41 -8.72
C ASN A 526 -21.16 -9.90 -9.36
N PHE A 527 -20.06 -9.17 -9.12
CA PHE A 527 -18.72 -9.56 -9.54
C PHE A 527 -18.34 -10.93 -8.97
N LEU A 528 -18.50 -11.13 -7.67
CA LEU A 528 -18.17 -12.36 -6.97
C LEU A 528 -18.96 -13.56 -7.52
N SER A 529 -20.27 -13.42 -7.69
CA SER A 529 -21.13 -14.48 -8.25
C SER A 529 -20.70 -14.91 -9.66
N ARG A 530 -20.38 -13.95 -10.53
CA ARG A 530 -19.87 -14.21 -11.88
C ARG A 530 -18.47 -14.83 -11.85
N LEU A 531 -17.61 -14.40 -10.92
CA LEU A 531 -16.23 -14.87 -10.78
C LEU A 531 -16.20 -16.32 -10.31
N VAL A 532 -16.94 -16.61 -9.24
CA VAL A 532 -17.02 -17.94 -8.62
C VAL A 532 -17.61 -18.96 -9.61
N SER A 533 -18.59 -18.55 -10.42
CA SER A 533 -19.17 -19.43 -11.45
C SER A 533 -18.33 -19.55 -12.73
N GLY A 534 -17.21 -18.84 -12.85
CA GLY A 534 -16.39 -18.81 -14.07
C GLY A 534 -17.08 -18.14 -15.27
N LYS A 535 -18.12 -17.31 -15.02
CA LYS A 535 -18.96 -16.67 -16.06
C LYS A 535 -18.62 -15.21 -16.30
N LEU A 536 -17.46 -14.75 -15.81
CA LEU A 536 -17.04 -13.36 -15.92
C LEU A 536 -16.40 -13.10 -17.29
N HIS A 537 -17.28 -12.90 -18.30
CA HIS A 537 -16.94 -12.89 -19.73
C HIS A 537 -15.83 -11.92 -20.14
N TYR A 538 -15.64 -10.80 -19.42
CA TYR A 538 -14.59 -9.82 -19.74
C TYR A 538 -13.24 -10.12 -19.07
N LEU A 539 -13.10 -11.24 -18.36
CA LEU A 539 -11.81 -11.77 -17.89
C LEU A 539 -11.18 -12.78 -18.86
N ASN A 540 -11.63 -12.85 -20.12
CA ASN A 540 -11.02 -13.61 -21.22
C ASN A 540 -10.42 -14.96 -20.80
N ASP A 541 -11.29 -15.96 -20.64
CA ASP A 541 -10.93 -17.34 -20.34
C ASP A 541 -10.24 -17.61 -18.98
N LEU A 542 -10.41 -16.74 -17.98
CA LEU A 542 -10.08 -17.09 -16.58
C LEU A 542 -11.18 -17.98 -15.97
N ALA A 543 -10.79 -19.16 -15.51
CA ALA A 543 -11.67 -20.10 -14.80
C ALA A 543 -11.05 -20.51 -13.45
N PRO A 544 -11.85 -20.63 -12.37
CA PRO A 544 -11.39 -21.16 -11.10
C PRO A 544 -11.19 -22.68 -11.15
N ASP A 545 -10.19 -23.17 -10.44
CA ASP A 545 -9.97 -24.59 -10.16
C ASP A 545 -10.31 -24.89 -8.69
N TYR A 546 -11.41 -25.62 -8.50
CA TYR A 546 -11.91 -26.01 -7.19
C TYR A 546 -11.44 -27.39 -6.74
N SER A 547 -10.59 -28.09 -7.50
CA SER A 547 -10.16 -29.46 -7.20
C SER A 547 -9.66 -29.65 -5.78
N GLY A 548 -8.97 -28.64 -5.22
CA GLY A 548 -8.45 -28.64 -3.84
C GLY A 548 -9.51 -28.59 -2.73
N VAL A 549 -10.78 -28.29 -3.03
CA VAL A 549 -11.87 -28.26 -2.04
C VAL A 549 -13.04 -29.18 -2.39
N MET A 550 -13.04 -29.78 -3.59
CA MET A 550 -14.10 -30.69 -4.04
C MET A 550 -14.24 -31.91 -3.13
N GLU A 551 -13.16 -32.38 -2.49
CA GLU A 551 -13.24 -33.52 -1.56
C GLU A 551 -14.11 -33.26 -0.32
N PHE A 552 -14.37 -31.99 0.03
CA PHE A 552 -15.21 -31.60 1.16
C PHE A 552 -16.66 -31.31 0.76
N ALA A 553 -16.96 -31.25 -0.55
CA ALA A 553 -18.22 -30.71 -1.08
C ALA A 553 -19.47 -31.46 -0.61
N SER A 554 -19.36 -32.77 -0.38
CA SER A 554 -20.47 -33.62 0.08
C SER A 554 -20.82 -33.43 1.56
N GLU A 555 -19.90 -32.86 2.36
CA GLU A 555 -20.04 -32.70 3.81
C GLU A 555 -20.03 -31.21 4.19
N THR A 556 -21.22 -30.62 4.36
CA THR A 556 -21.40 -29.18 4.63
C THR A 556 -20.48 -28.64 5.73
N ALA A 557 -20.38 -29.35 6.85
CA ALA A 557 -19.53 -28.93 7.96
C ALA A 557 -18.03 -28.94 7.60
N ARG A 558 -17.55 -29.95 6.86
CA ARG A 558 -16.15 -30.03 6.42
C ARG A 558 -15.82 -28.95 5.39
N LEU A 559 -16.72 -28.74 4.43
CA LEU A 559 -16.57 -27.68 3.42
C LEU A 559 -16.46 -26.30 4.07
N ILE A 560 -17.38 -25.97 4.98
CA ILE A 560 -17.34 -24.69 5.69
C ILE A 560 -16.06 -24.57 6.53
N ASN A 561 -15.64 -25.63 7.22
CA ASN A 561 -14.42 -25.58 8.04
C ASN A 561 -13.15 -25.32 7.22
N GLU A 562 -13.00 -25.96 6.06
CA GLU A 562 -11.83 -25.73 5.20
C GLU A 562 -11.85 -24.31 4.62
N LEU A 563 -13.00 -23.87 4.09
CA LEU A 563 -13.14 -22.53 3.54
C LEU A 563 -12.97 -21.44 4.60
N ASP A 564 -13.49 -21.65 5.81
CA ASP A 564 -13.32 -20.74 6.95
C ASP A 564 -11.83 -20.59 7.30
N LEU A 565 -11.07 -21.68 7.31
CA LEU A 565 -9.64 -21.66 7.58
C LEU A 565 -8.87 -20.86 6.51
N ILE A 566 -9.05 -21.18 5.22
CA ILE A 566 -8.22 -20.59 4.16
C ILE A 566 -8.68 -19.19 3.72
N LEU A 567 -9.97 -18.86 3.86
CA LEU A 567 -10.51 -17.55 3.47
C LEU A 567 -10.53 -16.55 4.62
N THR A 568 -10.87 -17.00 5.83
CA THR A 568 -11.10 -16.10 6.98
C THR A 568 -10.15 -16.33 8.16
N ALA A 569 -9.37 -17.42 8.14
CA ALA A 569 -8.56 -17.88 9.26
C ALA A 569 -9.37 -18.30 10.50
N GLY A 570 -10.54 -18.92 10.29
CA GLY A 570 -11.39 -19.43 11.38
C GLY A 570 -12.19 -18.34 12.10
N GLN A 571 -12.51 -17.26 11.40
CA GLN A 571 -13.17 -16.07 11.95
C GLN A 571 -14.66 -15.99 11.60
N LEU A 572 -15.22 -16.96 10.84
CA LEU A 572 -16.66 -17.02 10.66
C LEU A 572 -17.35 -17.25 12.01
N ASN A 573 -18.22 -16.31 12.39
CA ASN A 573 -18.98 -16.44 13.62
C ASN A 573 -20.05 -17.55 13.50
N GLU A 574 -20.51 -18.09 14.63
CA GLU A 574 -21.44 -19.24 14.63
C GLU A 574 -22.76 -18.95 13.90
N ALA A 575 -23.28 -17.72 13.98
CA ALA A 575 -24.51 -17.34 13.29
C ALA A 575 -24.31 -17.33 11.76
N THR A 576 -23.24 -16.71 11.27
CA THR A 576 -22.88 -16.74 9.85
C THR A 576 -22.67 -18.17 9.37
N ARG A 577 -21.96 -19.00 10.14
CA ARG A 577 -21.75 -20.42 9.79
C ARG A 577 -23.06 -21.18 9.70
N ALA A 578 -24.00 -20.96 10.63
CA ALA A 578 -25.31 -21.62 10.62
C ALA A 578 -26.14 -21.21 9.39
N THR A 579 -26.19 -19.91 9.07
CA THR A 579 -26.88 -19.40 7.88
C THR A 579 -26.30 -19.96 6.57
N ILE A 580 -24.96 -20.05 6.48
CA ILE A 580 -24.31 -20.65 5.32
C ILE A 580 -24.64 -22.14 5.24
N ALA A 581 -24.52 -22.88 6.35
CA ALA A 581 -24.84 -24.30 6.37
C ALA A 581 -26.28 -24.59 5.92
N GLU A 582 -27.26 -23.84 6.44
CA GLU A 582 -28.66 -23.95 6.04
C GLU A 582 -28.83 -23.74 4.54
N ALA A 583 -28.18 -22.71 3.96
CA ALA A 583 -28.24 -22.46 2.53
C ALA A 583 -27.60 -23.59 1.69
N ILE A 584 -26.44 -24.11 2.11
CA ILE A 584 -25.76 -25.22 1.42
C ILE A 584 -26.55 -26.52 1.51
N ASP A 585 -27.21 -26.79 2.63
CA ASP A 585 -28.02 -28.00 2.84
C ASP A 585 -29.29 -28.02 1.97
N THR A 586 -29.72 -26.88 1.41
CA THR A 586 -30.78 -26.86 0.38
C THR A 586 -30.32 -27.42 -0.97
N ILE A 587 -29.01 -27.49 -1.21
CA ILE A 587 -28.43 -28.01 -2.44
C ILE A 587 -28.16 -29.51 -2.23
N PRO A 588 -28.75 -30.42 -3.03
CA PRO A 588 -28.62 -31.86 -2.82
C PRO A 588 -27.16 -32.33 -2.68
N ASN A 589 -26.92 -33.19 -1.69
CA ASN A 589 -25.59 -33.73 -1.39
C ASN A 589 -25.32 -35.12 -2.01
N ALA A 590 -26.34 -35.81 -2.52
CA ALA A 590 -26.25 -37.25 -2.80
C ALA A 590 -26.59 -37.64 -4.25
N ASP A 591 -25.72 -38.47 -4.82
CA ASP A 591 -25.87 -39.38 -5.97
C ASP A 591 -25.83 -38.86 -7.43
N GLN A 592 -25.64 -37.56 -7.75
CA GLN A 592 -26.01 -37.01 -9.09
C GLN A 592 -25.00 -36.11 -9.85
N GLY A 593 -23.69 -36.36 -9.73
CA GLY A 593 -22.67 -35.80 -10.63
C GLY A 593 -21.96 -34.54 -10.12
N ASP A 594 -20.83 -34.22 -10.77
CA ASP A 594 -19.88 -33.18 -10.33
C ASP A 594 -20.50 -31.77 -10.24
N ASP A 595 -21.61 -31.52 -10.94
CA ASP A 595 -22.27 -30.22 -11.03
C ASP A 595 -22.92 -29.75 -9.71
N GLU A 596 -23.60 -30.63 -8.96
CA GLU A 596 -24.23 -30.23 -7.69
C GLU A 596 -23.19 -30.07 -6.58
N LEU A 597 -22.13 -30.90 -6.56
CA LEU A 597 -20.99 -30.72 -5.66
C LEU A 597 -20.27 -29.40 -5.94
N LEU A 598 -20.05 -29.08 -7.23
CA LEU A 598 -19.50 -27.80 -7.65
C LEU A 598 -20.40 -26.64 -7.21
N ARG A 599 -21.71 -26.77 -7.35
CA ARG A 599 -22.67 -25.74 -6.91
C ARG A 599 -22.62 -25.51 -5.41
N ARG A 600 -22.44 -26.55 -4.60
CA ARG A 600 -22.25 -26.45 -3.13
C ARG A 600 -20.98 -25.67 -2.81
N VAL A 601 -19.86 -26.00 -3.45
CA VAL A 601 -18.59 -25.27 -3.29
C VAL A 601 -18.74 -23.80 -3.68
N GLN A 602 -19.26 -23.52 -4.87
CA GLN A 602 -19.47 -22.16 -5.38
C GLN A 602 -20.38 -21.33 -4.46
N SER A 603 -21.46 -21.93 -3.97
CA SER A 603 -22.39 -21.25 -3.06
C SER A 603 -21.72 -20.93 -1.73
N ALA A 604 -20.95 -21.86 -1.17
CA ALA A 604 -20.24 -21.65 0.09
C ALA A 604 -19.19 -20.54 -0.04
N ILE A 605 -18.39 -20.55 -1.11
CA ILE A 605 -17.39 -19.50 -1.38
C ILE A 605 -18.06 -18.14 -1.52
N THR A 606 -19.14 -18.05 -2.31
CA THR A 606 -19.88 -16.80 -2.53
C THR A 606 -20.42 -16.23 -1.21
N LEU A 607 -21.07 -17.07 -0.39
CA LEU A 607 -21.65 -16.62 0.87
C LEU A 607 -20.58 -16.24 1.91
N ILE A 608 -19.48 -17.00 1.99
CA ILE A 608 -18.36 -16.68 2.88
C ILE A 608 -17.73 -15.34 2.46
N MET A 609 -17.38 -15.17 1.19
CA MET A 609 -16.71 -13.97 0.71
C MET A 609 -17.62 -12.73 0.68
N ALA A 610 -18.94 -12.89 0.64
CA ALA A 610 -19.89 -11.80 0.81
C ALA A 610 -20.15 -11.43 2.29
N SER A 611 -19.74 -12.27 3.25
CA SER A 611 -20.02 -12.05 4.67
C SER A 611 -19.15 -10.97 5.30
N ASN A 612 -19.67 -10.30 6.34
CA ASN A 612 -18.89 -9.33 7.12
C ASN A 612 -17.65 -9.95 7.78
N ASP A 613 -17.73 -11.22 8.18
CA ASP A 613 -16.63 -11.97 8.79
C ASP A 613 -15.46 -12.14 7.80
N TYR A 614 -15.73 -12.24 6.49
CA TYR A 614 -14.72 -12.18 5.45
C TYR A 614 -14.37 -10.76 5.01
N LEU A 615 -15.30 -9.81 5.01
CA LEU A 615 -14.97 -8.45 4.57
C LEU A 615 -14.05 -7.74 5.57
N ILE A 616 -14.18 -8.03 6.87
CA ILE A 616 -13.33 -7.47 7.93
C ILE A 616 -12.17 -8.41 8.23
N GLN A 617 -10.94 -7.96 7.98
CA GLN A 617 -9.72 -8.70 8.31
C GLN A 617 -9.26 -8.31 9.71
N LYS A 618 -9.26 -9.29 10.63
CA LYS A 618 -8.65 -9.16 11.95
C LYS A 618 -7.53 -10.15 12.18
#